data_AF-A0A946K5J9-F1
#
_entry.id   AF-A0A946K5J9-F1
#
_cell.length_a   1.000
_cell.length_b   1.000
_cell.length_c   1.000
_cell.angle_alpha   90.00
_cell.angle_beta   90.00
_cell.angle_gamma   90.00
#
_symmetry.space_group_name_H-M   'P 1'
#
loop_
_entity.id
_entity.type
_entity.pdbx_description
1 polymer ?
#
loop_
_entity_poly.entity_id
_entity_poly.type
_entity_poly.pdbx_seq_one_letter_code
_entity_poly.pdbx_strand_id
1 'polypeptide(L)'
;MPALEVNYNNAALRVEVNDNRSAALFINNIQRMQESLTTLPGTLRLSSSVQTDYEWHEFIEVIVTFDEKEITISLLASDAEIASETHPA
;
A
#
# COMPACT_ATOMS: atom_id res chain seq x y z
N MET A 1 -2.52 -14.18 -3.23
CA MET A 1 -2.23 -12.78 -3.61
C MET A 1 -3.16 -11.87 -2.82
N PRO A 2 -2.77 -11.49 -1.60
CA PRO A 2 -3.47 -10.45 -0.86
C PRO A 2 -3.40 -9.13 -1.63
N ALA A 3 -4.56 -8.54 -1.86
CA ALA A 3 -4.71 -7.31 -2.61
C ALA A 3 -5.74 -6.42 -1.90
N LEU A 4 -5.30 -5.25 -1.46
CA LEU A 4 -6.14 -4.25 -0.82
C LEU A 4 -6.50 -3.18 -1.85
N GLU A 5 -7.79 -2.99 -2.14
CA GLU A 5 -8.26 -1.98 -3.09
C GLU A 5 -9.25 -1.01 -2.42
N VAL A 6 -9.01 0.29 -2.60
CA VAL A 6 -9.79 1.37 -2.02
C VAL A 6 -9.97 2.48 -3.05
N ASN A 7 -11.20 2.94 -3.22
CA ASN A 7 -11.48 4.15 -3.99
C ASN A 7 -11.51 5.35 -3.03
N TYR A 8 -10.63 6.32 -3.27
CA TYR A 8 -10.45 7.47 -2.40
C TYR A 8 -10.30 8.75 -3.23
N ASN A 9 -11.21 9.72 -3.04
CA ASN A 9 -11.24 11.00 -3.77
C ASN A 9 -11.02 10.88 -5.30
N ASN A 10 -11.79 10.00 -5.97
CA ASN A 10 -11.67 9.67 -7.40
C ASN A 10 -10.34 9.00 -7.83
N ALA A 11 -9.47 8.63 -6.89
CA ALA A 11 -8.31 7.80 -7.14
C ALA A 11 -8.58 6.34 -6.72
N ALA A 12 -8.37 5.41 -7.64
CA ALA A 12 -8.38 3.98 -7.34
C ALA A 12 -7.01 3.58 -6.79
N LEU A 13 -6.93 3.32 -5.49
CA LEU A 13 -5.72 2.89 -4.80
C LEU A 13 -5.75 1.38 -4.67
N ARG A 14 -4.69 0.71 -5.12
CA ARG A 14 -4.56 -0.74 -4.98
C ARG A 14 -3.16 -1.09 -4.49
N VAL A 15 -3.10 -1.96 -3.50
CA VAL A 15 -1.86 -2.54 -2.99
C VAL A 15 -1.89 -4.01 -3.31
N GLU A 16 -0.87 -4.49 -4.00
CA GLU A 16 -0.69 -5.92 -4.25
C GLU A 16 0.53 -6.40 -3.48
N VAL A 17 0.36 -7.49 -2.74
CA VAL A 17 1.47 -8.17 -2.08
C VAL A 17 1.61 -9.57 -2.69
N ASN A 18 2.83 -9.86 -3.13
CA ASN A 18 3.20 -11.12 -3.77
C ASN A 18 3.96 -12.02 -2.80
N ASP A 19 3.90 -13.33 -3.06
CA ASP A 19 4.53 -14.39 -2.25
C ASP A 19 6.05 -14.22 -2.12
N ASN A 20 6.68 -13.46 -3.02
CA ASN A 20 8.10 -13.08 -2.95
C ASN A 20 8.39 -11.97 -1.92
N ARG A 21 7.42 -11.61 -1.06
CA ARG A 21 7.51 -10.49 -0.10
C ARG A 21 7.76 -9.17 -0.79
N SER A 22 7.14 -9.00 -1.96
CA SER A 22 7.14 -7.74 -2.69
C SER A 22 5.77 -7.10 -2.58
N ALA A 23 5.75 -5.81 -2.33
CA ALA A 23 4.55 -5.00 -2.32
C ALA A 23 4.63 -3.98 -3.47
N ALA A 24 3.51 -3.74 -4.14
CA ALA A 24 3.39 -2.75 -5.19
C ALA A 24 2.17 -1.85 -4.94
N LEU A 25 2.38 -0.55 -5.04
CA LEU A 25 1.34 0.47 -4.94
C LEU A 25 0.91 0.89 -6.34
N PHE A 26 -0.38 0.75 -6.61
CA PHE A 26 -1.04 1.17 -7.82
C PHE A 26 -2.00 2.31 -7.52
N ILE A 27 -2.01 3.32 -8.39
CA ILE A 27 -2.91 4.47 -8.31
C ILE A 27 -3.51 4.67 -9.69
N ASN A 28 -4.83 4.63 -9.81
CA ASN A 28 -5.55 4.63 -11.08
C ASN A 28 -5.00 3.55 -12.04
N ASN A 29 -4.75 2.35 -11.49
CA ASN A 29 -4.20 1.20 -12.21
C ASN A 29 -2.77 1.40 -12.77
N ILE A 30 -2.07 2.46 -12.35
CA ILE A 30 -0.66 2.72 -12.69
C ILE A 30 0.20 2.35 -11.49
N GLN A 31 1.17 1.45 -11.68
CA GLN A 31 2.17 1.14 -10.65
C GLN A 31 3.02 2.38 -10.38
N ARG A 32 2.95 2.90 -9.16
CA ARG A 32 3.71 4.08 -8.71
C ARG A 32 5.02 3.71 -8.06
N MET A 33 5.00 2.64 -7.26
CA MET A 33 6.15 2.19 -6.50
C MET A 33 6.05 0.70 -6.27
N GLN A 34 7.20 0.06 -6.15
CA GLN A 34 7.31 -1.35 -5.76
C GLN A 34 8.55 -1.51 -4.91
N GLU A 35 8.40 -2.26 -3.83
CA GLU A 35 9.47 -2.61 -2.91
C GLU A 35 9.46 -4.10 -2.63
N SER A 36 10.59 -4.63 -2.16
CA SER A 36 10.73 -6.05 -1.82
C SER A 36 11.52 -6.21 -0.53
N LEU A 37 11.03 -7.09 0.34
CA LEU A 37 11.65 -7.35 1.62
C LEU A 37 12.69 -8.48 1.48
N THR A 38 13.92 -8.21 1.90
CA THR A 38 15.02 -9.17 1.83
C THR A 38 15.14 -10.04 3.09
N THR A 39 14.73 -9.52 4.25
CA THR A 39 14.85 -10.17 5.56
C THR A 39 13.54 -10.11 6.35
N LEU A 40 13.17 -11.21 7.03
CA LEU A 40 11.99 -11.30 7.90
C LEU A 40 12.40 -11.33 9.39
N PRO A 41 11.61 -10.73 10.31
CA PRO A 41 10.46 -9.86 10.04
C PRO A 41 10.91 -8.49 9.51
N GLY A 42 10.02 -7.78 8.82
CA GLY A 42 10.36 -6.45 8.29
C GLY A 42 9.17 -5.70 7.71
N THR A 43 9.36 -4.40 7.53
CA THR A 43 8.31 -3.49 7.06
C THR A 43 8.73 -2.84 5.74
N LEU A 44 7.85 -2.91 4.75
CA LEU A 44 7.95 -2.14 3.52
C LEU A 44 7.08 -0.90 3.64
N ARG A 45 7.62 0.23 3.20
CA ARG A 45 6.90 1.50 3.16
C ARG A 45 6.93 2.02 1.73
N LEU A 46 5.77 2.05 1.09
CA LEU A 46 5.61 2.60 -0.25
C LEU A 46 4.83 3.90 -0.13
N SER A 47 5.20 4.92 -0.88
CA SER A 47 4.45 6.17 -0.88
C SER A 47 4.45 6.85 -2.23
N SER A 48 3.41 7.62 -2.49
CA SER A 48 3.26 8.38 -3.71
C SER A 48 2.33 9.56 -3.51
N SER A 49 2.70 10.72 -4.07
CA SER A 49 1.81 11.87 -4.13
C SER A 49 0.85 11.71 -5.31
N VAL A 50 -0.45 11.94 -5.07
CA VAL A 50 -1.50 11.93 -6.08
C VAL A 50 -2.12 13.30 -6.16
N GLN A 51 -2.30 13.80 -7.39
CA GLN A 51 -3.08 15.01 -7.60
C GLN A 51 -4.57 14.65 -7.54
N THR A 52 -5.27 15.22 -6.57
CA THR A 52 -6.74 15.17 -6.50
C THR A 52 -7.36 16.41 -7.15
N ASP A 53 -8.68 16.42 -7.38
CA ASP A 53 -9.40 17.42 -8.19
C ASP A 53 -9.36 18.88 -7.67
N TYR A 54 -8.81 19.12 -6.48
CA TYR A 54 -8.44 20.44 -5.97
C TYR A 54 -6.92 20.44 -5.77
N GLU A 55 -6.22 21.56 -6.03
CA GLU A 55 -4.74 21.78 -6.11
C GLU A 55 -3.82 21.17 -5.00
N TRP A 56 -4.39 20.42 -4.06
CA TRP A 56 -3.73 19.63 -3.05
C TRP A 56 -3.16 18.34 -3.64
N HIS A 57 -1.87 18.13 -3.39
CA HIS A 57 -1.24 16.83 -3.55
C HIS A 57 -1.58 16.01 -2.32
N GLU A 58 -2.27 14.91 -2.52
CA GLU A 58 -2.55 14.00 -1.44
C GLU A 58 -1.44 12.95 -1.33
N PHE A 59 -0.93 12.75 -0.12
CA PHE A 59 0.17 11.83 0.10
C PHE A 59 -0.39 10.46 0.46
N ILE A 60 -0.27 9.50 -0.46
CA ILE A 60 -0.68 8.12 -0.23
C ILE A 60 0.52 7.34 0.28
N GLU A 61 0.32 6.62 1.36
CA GLU A 61 1.33 5.78 1.99
C GLU A 61 0.76 4.39 2.25
N VAL A 62 1.59 3.39 2.03
CA VAL A 62 1.31 1.99 2.29
C VAL A 62 2.40 1.48 3.22
N ILE A 63 1.98 0.88 4.32
CA ILE A 63 2.85 0.19 5.26
C ILE A 63 2.49 -1.29 5.18
N VAL A 64 3.43 -2.11 4.72
CA VAL A 64 3.29 -3.56 4.70
C VAL A 64 4.25 -4.16 5.70
N THR A 65 3.73 -4.70 6.80
CA THR A 65 4.52 -5.40 7.81
C THR A 65 4.42 -6.90 7.57
N PHE A 66 5.58 -7.53 7.35
CA PHE A 66 5.70 -8.97 7.23
C PHE A 66 6.27 -9.55 8.53
N ASP A 67 5.48 -10.40 9.17
CA ASP A 67 5.89 -11.26 10.29
C ASP A 67 5.99 -12.73 9.80
N GLU A 68 6.49 -13.63 10.63
CA GLU A 68 6.55 -15.06 10.38
C GLU A 68 5.15 -15.72 10.30
N LYS A 69 4.13 -15.04 10.83
CA LYS A 69 2.76 -15.59 10.96
C LYS A 69 1.72 -14.81 10.18
N GLU A 70 1.94 -13.53 9.97
CA GLU A 70 0.95 -12.62 9.41
C GLU A 70 1.60 -11.52 8.57
N ILE A 71 0.82 -11.03 7.61
CA ILE A 71 1.15 -9.91 6.75
C ILE A 71 0.07 -8.87 6.98
N THR A 72 0.45 -7.70 7.50
CA THR A 72 -0.46 -6.57 7.70
C THR A 72 -0.18 -5.50 6.66
N ILE A 73 -1.22 -5.06 5.98
CA ILE A 73 -1.19 -4.00 4.98
C ILE A 73 -2.04 -2.85 5.52
N SER A 74 -1.45 -1.68 5.75
CA SER A 74 -2.17 -0.45 6.08
C SER A 74 -1.96 0.58 4.97
N LEU A 75 -3.06 1.17 4.51
CA LEU A 75 -3.11 2.23 3.52
C LEU A 75 -3.53 3.53 4.21
N LEU A 76 -2.69 4.55 4.08
CA LEU A 76 -2.87 5.87 4.67
C LEU A 76 -2.94 6.92 3.57
N ALA A 77 -3.79 7.92 3.77
CA ALA A 77 -3.85 9.14 2.98
C ALA A 77 -3.62 10.32 3.91
N SER A 78 -2.53 11.07 3.73
CA SER A 78 -2.17 12.23 4.55
C SER A 78 -2.23 11.94 6.06
N ASP A 79 -1.56 10.86 6.49
CA ASP A 79 -1.52 10.35 7.87
C ASP A 79 -2.85 9.79 8.43
N ALA A 80 -3.93 9.77 7.65
CA ALA A 80 -5.18 9.10 8.00
C ALA A 80 -5.23 7.69 7.40
N GLU A 81 -5.40 6.66 8.24
CA GLU A 81 -5.64 5.30 7.76
C GLU A 81 -7.00 5.24 7.05
N ILE A 82 -6.98 4.87 5.77
CA ILE A 82 -8.18 4.73 4.94
C ILE A 82 -8.58 3.27 4.75
N ALA A 83 -7.63 2.34 4.89
CA ALA A 83 -7.91 0.91 4.97
C ALA A 83 -6.75 0.13 5.60
N SER A 84 -7.08 -1.02 6.17
CA SER A 84 -6.11 -1.97 6.70
C SER A 84 -6.62 -3.39 6.50
N GLU A 85 -5.71 -4.31 6.21
CA GLU A 85 -6.01 -5.73 6.06
C GLU A 85 -4.86 -6.58 6.61
N THR A 86 -5.22 -7.63 7.36
CA THR A 86 -4.26 -8.59 7.92
C THR A 86 -4.55 -9.97 7.35
N HIS A 87 -3.51 -10.59 6.80
CA HIS A 87 -3.55 -11.92 6.24
C HIS A 87 -2.60 -12.86 6.99
N PRO A 88 -2.91 -14.17 7.07
CA PRO A 88 -1.91 -15.15 7.46
C PRO A 88 -0.80 -15.21 6.39
N ALA A 89 0.45 -15.35 6.85
CA ALA A 89 1.65 -15.46 5.99
C ALA A 89 1.74 -16.82 5.26
#